data_AF-A0A8C7L1Z2-F1
#
_entry.id   AF-A0A8C7L1Z2-F1
#
_cell.length_a   1.000
_cell.length_b   1.000
_cell.length_c   1.000
_cell.angle_alpha   90.00
_cell.angle_beta   90.00
_cell.angle_gamma   90.00
#
_symmetry.space_group_name_H-M   'P 1'
#
loop_
_entity.id
_entity.type
_entity.pdbx_description
1 polymer ?
#
loop_
_entity_poly.entity_id
_entity_poly.type
_entity_poly.pdbx_seq_one_letter_code
_entity_poly.pdbx_strand_id
1 'polypeptide(L)'
;MIYSRFLSPSPSFPLFVSLALSPFLSRSVCFFLSHSVSLSLSLVLFFSPAWLQGDPRKVIYPTDSYGQFCGQKGTPNAKKSTLFYFNILKCANPAVLINLQCPTTQMCVSKCPDKFSTYTDVQLQYQITAAPWDYYRQFCKPGFNNPTKPIAQVLRDEDCPSMIVPSRPFLQRCFPDFITQNGTLTVAKRTHFKDALDTARSVTELRDAANGITGLVDAKEVGMKIVEDYAASWNWILIGLVMALVVSLIFILLLRFTAGLLLWFTIIAVILVIAYGIWHCYLEFSLLRQQPGADVTIVDIGFQTDVMVYLQLSQTWLIFLIALGTIEASILIILIFLRRRVRVAIALLREGSKAVSYIMTTLFYPIITFLLLAVCSSYFAVTSVYLTLTDAIYKVMAAEPNCMYANKTCNPETFNKTNVSKACPGAQCTFAFYGGETPYHRYLFILQLSNLLIFLWLVNFTIALGQCTLAGAFASYYWARRKPQDIPPCPLFSSFSRAIRRVTGKVTFIRAQELFEPCV
;
A
#
# COMPACT_ATOMS: atom_id res chain seq x y z
N MET A 1 59.09 47.53 -2.89
CA MET A 1 59.01 47.59 -1.41
C MET A 1 57.82 46.71 -1.00
N ILE A 2 57.94 45.40 -0.78
CA ILE A 2 58.66 44.64 0.28
C ILE A 2 58.03 44.82 1.69
N TYR A 3 57.60 43.69 2.26
CA TYR A 3 57.07 43.34 3.61
C TYR A 3 55.61 43.73 3.94
N SER A 4 54.70 42.87 4.45
CA SER A 4 54.76 41.57 5.19
C SER A 4 53.33 40.90 5.11
N ARG A 5 53.05 39.60 4.82
CA ARG A 5 53.32 38.29 5.49
C ARG A 5 53.14 38.37 7.01
N PHE A 6 52.32 37.60 7.75
CA PHE A 6 51.94 36.20 7.72
C PHE A 6 50.85 36.02 8.82
N LEU A 7 49.79 35.23 8.60
CA LEU A 7 49.39 34.11 9.46
C LEU A 7 48.07 33.51 8.92
N SER A 8 48.20 32.43 8.15
CA SER A 8 47.28 31.31 8.30
C SER A 8 47.68 30.52 9.54
N PRO A 9 46.76 29.74 10.11
CA PRO A 9 46.96 28.31 9.95
C PRO A 9 45.73 27.69 9.30
N SER A 10 45.95 27.05 8.14
CA SER A 10 45.16 25.90 7.74
C SER A 10 45.41 24.75 8.73
N PRO A 11 44.42 23.87 8.92
CA PRO A 11 44.57 22.54 8.34
C PRO A 11 43.32 22.26 7.49
N SER A 12 43.41 22.09 6.18
CA SER A 12 43.97 20.95 5.43
C SER A 12 42.81 20.22 4.74
N PHE A 13 42.77 20.30 3.40
CA PHE A 13 41.96 19.49 2.46
C PHE A 13 40.42 19.60 2.58
N PRO A 14 39.65 19.78 1.47
CA PRO A 14 39.91 19.39 0.09
C PRO A 14 39.52 20.49 -0.94
N LEU A 15 40.50 21.21 -1.51
CA LEU A 15 40.25 22.01 -2.73
C LEU A 15 41.10 21.56 -3.92
N PHE A 16 42.26 20.95 -3.65
CA PHE A 16 43.15 20.42 -4.69
C PHE A 16 42.81 18.98 -5.15
N VAL A 17 42.10 18.22 -4.33
CA VAL A 17 41.57 16.90 -4.73
C VAL A 17 40.40 17.05 -5.72
N SER A 18 39.59 18.12 -5.62
CA SER A 18 38.42 18.28 -6.48
C SER A 18 38.73 18.52 -7.96
N LEU A 19 39.90 19.02 -8.35
CA LEU A 19 40.22 19.17 -9.79
C LEU A 19 40.83 17.90 -10.40
N ALA A 20 41.70 17.18 -9.70
CA ALA A 20 42.33 15.96 -10.22
C ALA A 20 41.47 14.69 -10.05
N LEU A 21 40.60 14.64 -9.04
CA LEU A 21 39.64 13.55 -8.85
C LEU A 21 38.35 13.73 -9.66
N SER A 22 38.06 14.94 -10.18
CA SER A 22 36.80 15.19 -10.90
C SER A 22 36.57 14.33 -12.15
N PRO A 23 37.53 14.05 -13.05
CA PRO A 23 37.25 13.22 -14.21
C PRO A 23 37.16 11.72 -13.86
N PHE A 24 37.89 11.27 -12.84
CA PHE A 24 37.90 9.86 -12.41
C PHE A 24 36.66 9.53 -11.55
N LEU A 25 36.30 10.40 -10.62
CA LEU A 25 35.07 10.30 -9.82
C LEU A 25 33.84 10.49 -10.71
N SER A 26 33.86 11.42 -11.68
CA SER A 26 32.76 11.58 -12.65
C SER A 26 32.62 10.36 -13.58
N ARG A 27 33.73 9.78 -14.06
CA ARG A 27 33.70 8.55 -14.87
C ARG A 27 33.22 7.34 -14.08
N SER A 28 33.69 7.15 -12.84
CA SER A 28 33.24 6.05 -11.99
C SER A 28 31.77 6.20 -11.62
N VAL A 29 31.33 7.40 -11.22
CA VAL A 29 29.91 7.66 -10.90
C VAL A 29 29.01 7.48 -12.12
N CYS A 30 29.42 7.96 -13.30
CA CYS A 30 28.66 7.72 -14.54
C CYS A 30 28.65 6.24 -14.94
N PHE A 31 29.74 5.50 -14.68
CA PHE A 31 29.81 4.06 -14.95
C PHE A 31 28.87 3.26 -14.03
N PHE A 32 28.86 3.56 -12.73
CA PHE A 32 27.93 2.96 -11.77
C PHE A 32 26.46 3.33 -12.08
N LEU A 33 26.19 4.58 -12.45
CA LEU A 33 24.84 5.03 -12.87
C LEU A 33 24.39 4.33 -14.16
N SER A 34 25.27 4.18 -15.14
CA SER A 34 24.92 3.52 -16.41
C SER A 34 24.70 2.00 -16.24
N HIS A 35 25.53 1.35 -15.42
CA HIS A 35 25.39 -0.07 -15.15
C HIS A 35 24.14 -0.37 -14.31
N SER A 36 23.83 0.46 -13.31
CA SER A 36 22.60 0.34 -12.52
C SER A 36 21.33 0.62 -13.32
N VAL A 37 21.38 1.53 -14.29
CA VAL A 37 20.24 1.79 -15.23
C VAL A 37 20.05 0.63 -16.20
N SER A 38 21.13 0.01 -16.66
CA SER A 38 21.04 -1.18 -17.51
C SER A 38 20.49 -2.38 -16.73
N LEU A 39 20.91 -2.53 -15.47
CA LEU A 39 20.43 -3.58 -14.56
C LEU A 39 18.93 -3.42 -14.28
N SER A 40 18.48 -2.21 -13.97
CA SER A 40 17.07 -1.93 -13.70
C SER A 40 16.18 -2.08 -14.94
N LEU A 41 16.61 -1.65 -16.12
CA LEU A 41 15.91 -1.93 -17.38
C LEU A 41 15.81 -3.43 -17.65
N SER A 42 16.89 -4.18 -17.38
CA SER A 42 16.90 -5.65 -17.53
C SER A 42 15.95 -6.33 -16.54
N LEU A 43 15.89 -5.84 -15.30
CA LEU A 43 14.96 -6.33 -14.29
C LEU A 43 13.50 -5.98 -14.65
N VAL A 44 13.25 -4.77 -15.17
CA VAL A 44 11.91 -4.38 -15.66
C VAL A 44 11.43 -5.32 -16.78
N LEU A 45 12.31 -5.66 -17.72
CA LEU A 45 12.03 -6.65 -18.75
C LEU A 45 11.81 -8.05 -18.18
N PHE A 46 12.55 -8.43 -17.13
CA PHE A 46 12.41 -9.72 -16.46
C PHE A 46 11.04 -9.91 -15.77
N PHE A 47 10.41 -8.83 -15.27
CA PHE A 47 9.07 -8.89 -14.67
C PHE A 47 7.93 -8.77 -15.69
N SER A 48 8.21 -8.37 -16.93
CA SER A 48 7.19 -8.21 -17.98
C SER A 48 6.41 -9.51 -18.31
N PRO A 49 7.02 -10.72 -18.33
CA PRO A 49 6.29 -11.98 -18.52
C PRO A 49 5.28 -12.28 -17.41
N ALA A 50 5.47 -11.78 -16.18
CA ALA A 50 4.51 -11.98 -15.09
C ALA A 50 3.13 -11.37 -15.42
N TRP A 51 3.09 -10.37 -16.30
CA TRP A 51 1.86 -9.71 -16.72
C TRP A 51 1.00 -10.58 -17.64
N LEU A 52 1.61 -11.56 -18.32
CA LEU A 52 0.89 -12.50 -19.19
C LEU A 52 0.25 -13.65 -18.39
N GLN A 53 0.73 -13.90 -17.18
CA GLN A 53 0.34 -15.07 -16.39
C GLN A 53 -0.64 -14.73 -15.28
N GLY A 54 -0.73 -13.46 -14.87
CA GLY A 54 -1.67 -13.02 -13.84
C GLY A 54 -3.07 -12.71 -14.39
N ASP A 55 -4.11 -13.19 -13.70
CA ASP A 55 -5.50 -12.79 -13.97
C ASP A 55 -5.98 -11.74 -12.95
N PRO A 56 -6.12 -10.45 -13.34
CA PRO A 56 -6.54 -9.37 -12.44
C PRO A 56 -7.94 -9.55 -11.85
N ARG A 57 -8.79 -10.42 -12.44
CA ARG A 57 -10.15 -10.67 -11.96
C ARG A 57 -10.19 -11.29 -10.56
N LYS A 58 -9.13 -12.01 -10.16
CA LYS A 58 -9.00 -12.67 -8.84
C LYS A 58 -8.90 -11.67 -7.67
N VAL A 59 -8.49 -10.42 -7.90
CA VAL A 59 -8.48 -9.37 -6.85
C VAL A 59 -9.90 -8.86 -6.57
N ILE A 60 -10.68 -8.73 -7.64
CA ILE A 60 -11.99 -8.06 -7.65
C ILE A 60 -13.06 -9.03 -7.15
N TYR A 61 -13.10 -10.24 -7.70
CA TYR A 61 -14.15 -11.22 -7.40
C TYR A 61 -13.65 -12.32 -6.48
N PRO A 62 -14.43 -12.69 -5.44
CA PRO A 62 -14.16 -13.90 -4.69
C PRO A 62 -14.40 -15.14 -5.56
N THR A 63 -13.67 -16.21 -5.27
CA THR A 63 -13.73 -17.48 -5.98
C THR A 63 -14.27 -18.55 -5.05
N ASP A 64 -15.19 -19.38 -5.56
CA ASP A 64 -15.70 -20.53 -4.82
C ASP A 64 -14.69 -21.69 -4.74
N SER A 65 -15.01 -22.74 -3.98
CA SER A 65 -14.15 -23.93 -3.87
C SER A 65 -13.98 -24.73 -5.17
N TYR A 66 -14.76 -24.39 -6.21
CA TYR A 66 -14.71 -24.99 -7.55
C TYR A 66 -13.95 -24.12 -8.56
N GLY A 67 -13.42 -22.96 -8.15
CA GLY A 67 -12.66 -22.07 -9.03
C GLY A 67 -13.49 -21.07 -9.83
N GLN A 68 -14.79 -20.94 -9.54
CA GLN A 68 -15.69 -20.03 -10.25
C GLN A 68 -15.79 -18.69 -9.54
N PHE A 69 -15.73 -17.59 -10.30
CA PHE A 69 -15.88 -16.23 -9.78
C PHE A 69 -17.35 -15.91 -9.44
N CYS A 70 -17.59 -15.40 -8.24
CA CYS A 70 -18.90 -14.93 -7.82
C CYS A 70 -19.22 -13.56 -8.43
N GLY A 71 -20.40 -13.38 -9.04
CA GLY A 71 -20.87 -12.08 -9.54
C GLY A 71 -20.23 -11.60 -10.85
N GLN A 72 -19.43 -12.42 -11.52
CA GLN A 72 -18.88 -12.10 -12.83
C GLN A 72 -19.93 -12.30 -13.93
N LYS A 73 -20.12 -11.29 -14.80
CA LYS A 73 -21.04 -11.39 -15.94
C LYS A 73 -20.55 -12.46 -16.93
N GLY A 74 -21.44 -13.36 -17.35
CA GLY A 74 -21.15 -14.44 -18.31
C GLY A 74 -20.71 -15.78 -17.70
N THR A 75 -20.61 -15.89 -16.37
CA THR A 75 -20.37 -17.16 -15.67
C THR A 75 -21.68 -17.72 -15.08
N PRO A 76 -21.77 -19.02 -14.71
CA PRO A 76 -22.95 -19.58 -14.05
C PRO A 76 -23.32 -18.86 -12.74
N ASN A 77 -22.33 -18.23 -12.09
CA ASN A 77 -22.49 -17.48 -10.84
C ASN A 77 -22.71 -15.97 -11.04
N ALA A 78 -23.09 -15.52 -12.24
CA ALA A 78 -23.34 -14.09 -12.52
C ALA A 78 -24.40 -13.46 -11.60
N LYS A 79 -25.44 -14.23 -11.22
CA LYS A 79 -26.50 -13.79 -10.30
C LYS A 79 -26.16 -14.01 -8.81
N LYS A 80 -25.03 -14.65 -8.51
CA LYS A 80 -24.59 -15.02 -7.17
C LYS A 80 -23.30 -14.29 -6.84
N SER A 81 -23.41 -13.08 -6.29
CA SER A 81 -22.28 -12.19 -6.06
C SER A 81 -21.59 -12.35 -4.71
N THR A 82 -22.17 -13.07 -3.76
CA THR A 82 -21.66 -13.19 -2.38
C THR A 82 -21.10 -14.58 -2.09
N LEU A 83 -19.97 -14.68 -1.42
CA LEU A 83 -19.31 -15.93 -1.02
C LEU A 83 -19.76 -16.36 0.37
N PHE A 84 -20.19 -17.60 0.51
CA PHE A 84 -20.67 -18.19 1.76
C PHE A 84 -19.78 -19.35 2.19
N TYR A 85 -19.50 -19.44 3.49
CA TYR A 85 -18.66 -20.48 4.12
C TYR A 85 -19.54 -21.57 4.74
N PHE A 86 -19.30 -22.84 4.41
CA PHE A 86 -20.08 -23.95 4.96
C PHE A 86 -19.91 -24.10 6.48
N ASN A 87 -18.70 -23.82 6.97
CA ASN A 87 -18.41 -23.83 8.40
C ASN A 87 -17.36 -22.75 8.71
N ILE A 88 -17.82 -21.60 9.20
CA ILE A 88 -16.92 -20.51 9.55
C ILE A 88 -16.03 -20.83 10.77
N LEU A 89 -16.43 -21.75 11.66
CA LEU A 89 -15.65 -22.09 12.86
C LEU A 89 -14.30 -22.73 12.53
N LYS A 90 -14.20 -23.46 11.42
CA LYS A 90 -12.94 -24.01 10.91
C LYS A 90 -11.94 -22.92 10.47
N CYS A 91 -12.39 -21.66 10.34
CA CYS A 91 -11.53 -20.51 10.01
C CYS A 91 -10.76 -19.94 11.21
N ALA A 92 -11.07 -20.35 12.45
CA ALA A 92 -10.37 -19.87 13.65
C ALA A 92 -8.91 -20.36 13.77
N ASN A 93 -8.47 -21.28 12.90
CA ASN A 93 -7.12 -21.84 12.95
C ASN A 93 -6.07 -20.82 12.45
N PRO A 94 -4.97 -20.54 13.17
CA PRO A 94 -3.91 -19.62 12.73
C PRO A 94 -3.28 -20.01 11.37
N ALA A 95 -3.41 -21.25 10.92
CA ALA A 95 -3.01 -21.69 9.59
C ALA A 95 -3.73 -20.94 8.44
N VAL A 96 -4.90 -20.35 8.71
CA VAL A 96 -5.67 -19.53 7.75
C VAL A 96 -4.93 -18.23 7.41
N LEU A 97 -4.16 -17.68 8.34
CA LEU A 97 -3.36 -16.47 8.11
C LEU A 97 -2.17 -16.73 7.17
N ILE A 98 -1.67 -17.97 7.17
CA ILE A 98 -0.52 -18.40 6.37
C ILE A 98 -0.96 -18.77 4.94
N ASN A 99 -2.08 -19.48 4.79
CA ASN A 99 -2.57 -19.95 3.49
C ASN A 99 -3.59 -19.01 2.83
N LEU A 100 -3.96 -17.90 3.49
CA LEU A 100 -5.01 -16.95 3.10
C LEU A 100 -6.40 -17.59 2.82
N GLN A 101 -6.60 -18.86 3.20
CA GLN A 101 -7.76 -19.65 2.84
C GLN A 101 -8.26 -20.49 4.02
N CYS A 102 -9.57 -20.49 4.28
CA CYS A 102 -10.19 -21.38 5.24
C CYS A 102 -10.30 -22.82 4.68
N PRO A 103 -10.05 -23.86 5.49
CA PRO A 103 -10.20 -25.26 5.10
C PRO A 103 -11.67 -25.70 5.10
N THR A 104 -12.52 -25.00 4.34
CA THR A 104 -13.96 -25.29 4.19
C THR A 104 -14.45 -25.03 2.78
N THR A 105 -15.49 -25.78 2.40
CA THR A 105 -16.23 -25.50 1.17
C THR A 105 -16.82 -24.07 1.22
N GLN A 106 -16.54 -23.32 0.16
CA GLN A 106 -16.99 -21.95 -0.09
C GLN A 106 -17.85 -21.95 -1.36
N MET A 107 -18.99 -21.28 -1.33
CA MET A 107 -19.92 -21.23 -2.45
C MET A 107 -20.41 -19.81 -2.74
N CYS A 108 -20.69 -19.52 -4.01
CA CYS A 108 -21.37 -18.29 -4.38
C CYS A 108 -22.89 -18.42 -4.09
N VAL A 109 -23.44 -17.46 -3.35
CA VAL A 109 -24.87 -17.25 -3.08
C VAL A 109 -25.33 -15.88 -3.58
N SER A 110 -26.63 -15.75 -3.84
CA SER A 110 -27.25 -14.46 -4.20
C SER A 110 -27.57 -13.61 -2.97
N LYS A 111 -27.90 -14.24 -1.84
CA LYS A 111 -28.22 -13.56 -0.59
C LYS A 111 -27.65 -14.36 0.58
N CYS A 112 -27.12 -13.66 1.57
CA CYS A 112 -26.67 -14.27 2.82
C CYS A 112 -27.86 -14.83 3.61
N PRO A 113 -27.65 -15.88 4.44
CA PRO A 113 -28.71 -16.45 5.25
C PRO A 113 -29.20 -15.43 6.31
N ASP A 114 -30.51 -15.27 6.44
CA ASP A 114 -31.12 -14.33 7.41
C ASP A 114 -31.61 -15.04 8.69
N LYS A 115 -31.66 -16.37 8.68
CA LYS A 115 -32.23 -17.20 9.76
C LYS A 115 -31.24 -18.26 10.20
N PHE A 116 -31.26 -18.57 11.50
CA PHE A 116 -30.54 -19.70 12.05
C PHE A 116 -31.30 -21.00 11.78
N SER A 117 -30.63 -22.01 11.25
CA SER A 117 -31.17 -23.39 11.17
C SER A 117 -30.05 -24.42 11.07
N THR A 118 -30.30 -25.61 11.63
CA THR A 118 -29.37 -26.74 11.58
C THR A 118 -29.85 -27.77 10.57
N TYR A 119 -28.92 -28.54 9.98
CA TYR A 119 -29.28 -29.60 9.04
C TYR A 119 -30.19 -30.66 9.69
N THR A 120 -29.95 -30.99 10.96
CA THR A 120 -30.78 -31.90 11.77
C THR A 120 -32.23 -31.44 11.88
N ASP A 121 -32.43 -30.16 12.22
CA ASP A 121 -33.79 -29.61 12.39
C ASP A 121 -34.55 -29.65 11.06
N VAL A 122 -33.86 -29.32 9.95
CA VAL A 122 -34.45 -29.32 8.62
C VAL A 122 -34.78 -30.74 8.15
N GLN A 123 -33.91 -31.73 8.42
CA GLN A 123 -34.16 -33.13 8.07
C GLN A 123 -35.36 -33.71 8.83
N LEU A 124 -35.53 -33.36 10.10
CA LEU A 124 -36.71 -33.73 10.88
C LEU A 124 -37.98 -33.06 10.35
N GLN A 125 -37.93 -31.76 10.06
CA GLN A 125 -39.09 -31.01 9.55
C GLN A 125 -39.47 -31.39 8.12
N TYR A 126 -38.53 -31.85 7.30
CA TYR A 126 -38.80 -32.30 5.93
C TYR A 126 -39.80 -33.47 5.89
N GLN A 127 -39.85 -34.31 6.93
CA GLN A 127 -40.84 -35.37 7.05
C GLN A 127 -42.28 -34.84 7.17
N ILE A 128 -42.44 -33.57 7.55
CA ILE A 128 -43.73 -32.91 7.82
C ILE A 128 -44.05 -31.89 6.72
N THR A 129 -43.09 -31.09 6.28
CA THR A 129 -43.30 -30.01 5.30
C THR A 129 -42.01 -29.70 4.53
N ALA A 130 -42.11 -29.48 3.21
CA ALA A 130 -40.95 -29.22 2.34
C ALA A 130 -40.37 -27.79 2.43
N ALA A 131 -41.12 -26.81 2.94
CA ALA A 131 -40.74 -25.39 2.94
C ALA A 131 -39.40 -25.06 3.64
N PRO A 132 -39.04 -25.64 4.80
CA PRO A 132 -37.73 -25.39 5.43
C PRO A 132 -36.55 -25.89 4.59
N TRP A 133 -36.76 -26.98 3.86
CA TRP A 133 -35.75 -27.58 2.99
C TRP A 133 -35.49 -26.74 1.74
N ASP A 134 -36.53 -26.15 1.13
CA ASP A 134 -36.37 -25.28 -0.05
C ASP A 134 -35.51 -24.03 0.24
N TYR A 135 -35.57 -23.51 1.46
CA TYR A 135 -34.68 -22.45 1.92
C TYR A 135 -33.25 -22.96 2.15
N TYR A 136 -33.10 -24.07 2.89
CA TYR A 136 -31.79 -24.62 3.24
C TYR A 136 -30.99 -25.11 2.03
N ARG A 137 -31.67 -25.72 1.05
CA ARG A 137 -31.09 -26.23 -0.21
C ARG A 137 -30.30 -25.17 -0.98
N GLN A 138 -30.66 -23.88 -0.86
CA GLN A 138 -29.96 -22.79 -1.54
C GLN A 138 -28.50 -22.65 -1.10
N PHE A 139 -28.16 -23.16 0.08
CA PHE A 139 -26.83 -23.14 0.69
C PHE A 139 -26.10 -24.49 0.59
N CYS A 140 -26.67 -25.47 -0.12
CA CYS A 140 -26.04 -26.77 -0.39
C CYS A 140 -25.36 -26.80 -1.77
N LYS A 141 -24.54 -27.83 -2.00
CA LYS A 141 -23.88 -28.04 -3.31
C LYS A 141 -24.90 -28.19 -4.45
N PRO A 142 -24.59 -27.68 -5.65
CA PRO A 142 -25.47 -27.83 -6.81
C PRO A 142 -25.64 -29.32 -7.17
N GLY A 143 -26.89 -29.78 -7.24
CA GLY A 143 -27.24 -31.18 -7.54
C GLY A 143 -27.55 -32.04 -6.31
N PHE A 144 -27.31 -31.56 -5.08
CA PHE A 144 -27.71 -32.27 -3.86
C PHE A 144 -29.19 -32.06 -3.56
N ASN A 145 -30.00 -33.10 -3.76
CA ASN A 145 -31.45 -33.05 -3.57
C ASN A 145 -31.98 -34.08 -2.57
N ASN A 146 -31.13 -34.85 -1.92
CA ASN A 146 -31.54 -35.99 -1.09
C ASN A 146 -31.38 -35.72 0.42
N PRO A 147 -32.37 -35.12 1.09
CA PRO A 147 -32.31 -34.80 2.52
C PRO A 147 -32.32 -36.04 3.43
N THR A 148 -32.64 -37.24 2.93
CA THR A 148 -32.68 -38.47 3.74
C THR A 148 -31.33 -39.14 3.91
N LYS A 149 -30.27 -38.64 3.25
CA LYS A 149 -28.90 -39.12 3.43
C LYS A 149 -28.48 -38.95 4.92
N PRO A 150 -27.75 -39.91 5.52
CA PRO A 150 -27.35 -39.80 6.92
C PRO A 150 -26.44 -38.59 7.15
N ILE A 151 -26.71 -37.85 8.24
CA ILE A 151 -26.05 -36.58 8.60
C ILE A 151 -24.53 -36.73 8.58
N ALA A 152 -23.99 -37.81 9.14
CA ALA A 152 -22.56 -38.06 9.18
C ALA A 152 -21.92 -38.12 7.77
N GLN A 153 -22.62 -38.66 6.77
CA GLN A 153 -22.11 -38.68 5.39
C GLN A 153 -22.24 -37.31 4.72
N VAL A 154 -23.35 -36.59 4.94
CA VAL A 154 -23.56 -35.24 4.39
C VAL A 154 -22.50 -34.26 4.88
N LEU A 155 -22.17 -34.31 6.17
CA LEU A 155 -21.14 -33.46 6.77
C LEU A 155 -19.73 -33.89 6.37
N ARG A 156 -19.50 -35.20 6.17
CA ARG A 156 -18.21 -35.73 5.69
C ARG A 156 -17.92 -35.33 4.25
N ASP A 157 -18.92 -35.43 3.39
CA ASP A 157 -18.81 -35.06 1.97
C ASP A 157 -18.94 -33.53 1.76
N GLU A 158 -19.14 -32.76 2.83
CA GLU A 158 -19.46 -31.33 2.81
C GLU A 158 -20.56 -31.00 1.78
N ASP A 159 -21.59 -31.84 1.67
CA ASP A 159 -22.69 -31.69 0.70
C ASP A 159 -23.58 -30.47 1.02
N CYS A 160 -23.77 -30.24 2.32
CA CYS A 160 -24.47 -29.10 2.89
C CYS A 160 -23.70 -28.59 4.14
N PRO A 161 -23.89 -27.32 4.53
CA PRO A 161 -23.42 -26.82 5.81
C PRO A 161 -24.04 -27.63 6.97
N SER A 162 -23.40 -27.63 8.14
CA SER A 162 -23.96 -28.25 9.35
C SER A 162 -25.03 -27.35 9.98
N MET A 163 -24.78 -26.05 9.96
CA MET A 163 -25.69 -25.01 10.41
C MET A 163 -25.52 -23.77 9.53
N ILE A 164 -26.59 -23.03 9.36
CA ILE A 164 -26.56 -21.67 8.81
C ILE A 164 -26.81 -20.69 9.93
N VAL A 165 -25.97 -19.67 10.01
CA VAL A 165 -26.05 -18.57 10.97
C VAL A 165 -26.51 -17.30 10.25
N PRO A 166 -27.38 -16.49 10.86
CA PRO A 166 -27.80 -15.23 10.25
C PRO A 166 -26.57 -14.36 9.99
N SER A 167 -26.44 -13.88 8.76
CA SER A 167 -25.23 -13.25 8.26
C SER A 167 -25.55 -12.05 7.38
N ARG A 168 -24.69 -11.03 7.43
CA ARG A 168 -24.75 -9.85 6.55
C ARG A 168 -23.68 -9.93 5.46
N PRO A 169 -23.98 -9.43 4.24
CA PRO A 169 -22.97 -9.34 3.20
C PRO A 169 -21.97 -8.22 3.52
N PHE A 170 -20.68 -8.56 3.48
CA PHE A 170 -19.54 -7.65 3.66
C PHE A 170 -18.44 -8.02 2.65
N LEU A 171 -18.04 -7.09 1.78
CA LEU A 171 -17.10 -7.32 0.66
C LEU A 171 -17.40 -8.59 -0.18
N GLN A 172 -18.67 -8.77 -0.57
CA GLN A 172 -19.11 -9.95 -1.31
C GLN A 172 -18.86 -11.26 -0.55
N ARG A 173 -18.85 -11.26 0.79
CA ARG A 173 -18.75 -12.44 1.64
C ARG A 173 -19.82 -12.38 2.74
N CYS A 174 -20.28 -13.51 3.24
CA CYS A 174 -21.27 -13.56 4.33
C CYS A 174 -20.57 -13.68 5.69
N PHE A 175 -20.81 -12.72 6.58
CA PHE A 175 -20.31 -12.72 7.95
C PHE A 175 -21.45 -12.79 8.96
N PRO A 176 -21.29 -13.52 10.08
CA PRO A 176 -22.32 -13.62 11.11
C PRO A 176 -22.74 -12.25 11.63
N ASP A 177 -24.06 -12.03 11.76
CA ASP A 177 -24.61 -10.80 12.32
C ASP A 177 -24.55 -10.86 13.85
N PHE A 178 -23.57 -10.17 14.44
CA PHE A 178 -23.40 -10.08 15.88
C PHE A 178 -24.23 -8.92 16.43
N ILE A 179 -25.21 -9.23 17.28
CA ILE A 179 -26.06 -8.21 17.93
C ILE A 179 -25.72 -8.20 19.42
N THR A 180 -25.34 -7.02 19.92
CA THR A 180 -25.14 -6.79 21.36
C THR A 180 -26.49 -6.52 22.01
N GLN A 181 -26.91 -7.42 22.89
CA GLN A 181 -28.11 -7.24 23.72
C GLN A 181 -27.67 -7.26 25.19
N ASN A 182 -27.95 -6.18 25.91
CA ASN A 182 -27.61 -6.01 27.33
C ASN A 182 -26.13 -6.31 27.67
N GLY A 183 -25.19 -5.84 26.82
CA GLY A 183 -23.75 -6.05 27.02
C GLY A 183 -23.23 -7.46 26.67
N THR A 184 -24.10 -8.41 26.35
CA THR A 184 -23.75 -9.75 25.88
C THR A 184 -23.89 -9.89 24.37
N LEU A 185 -22.92 -10.55 23.72
CA LEU A 185 -22.93 -10.80 22.27
C LEU A 185 -23.85 -11.98 21.96
N THR A 186 -24.80 -11.77 21.06
CA THR A 186 -25.78 -12.79 20.67
C THR A 186 -25.85 -12.93 19.16
N VAL A 187 -26.14 -14.15 18.70
CA VAL A 187 -26.45 -14.45 17.30
C VAL A 187 -27.80 -15.13 17.29
N ALA A 188 -28.74 -14.64 16.48
CA ALA A 188 -30.14 -15.08 16.50
C ALA A 188 -30.81 -15.03 17.90
N LYS A 189 -30.46 -14.02 18.73
CA LYS A 189 -30.92 -13.86 20.14
C LYS A 189 -30.50 -15.00 21.09
N ARG A 190 -29.50 -15.79 20.74
CA ARG A 190 -28.96 -16.88 21.57
C ARG A 190 -27.45 -16.68 21.80
N THR A 191 -26.96 -17.13 22.96
CA THR A 191 -25.53 -17.12 23.35
C THR A 191 -24.86 -18.48 23.16
N HIS A 192 -25.65 -19.55 23.19
CA HIS A 192 -25.22 -20.92 22.90
C HIS A 192 -26.15 -21.53 21.84
N PHE A 193 -25.56 -22.28 20.92
CA PHE A 193 -26.29 -23.00 19.88
C PHE A 193 -25.68 -24.39 19.71
N LYS A 194 -26.49 -25.33 19.23
CA LYS A 194 -26.03 -26.68 18.92
C LYS A 194 -25.83 -26.81 17.42
N ASP A 195 -24.75 -27.49 17.04
CA ASP A 195 -24.49 -27.86 15.65
C ASP A 195 -25.30 -29.12 15.25
N ALA A 196 -25.29 -29.52 13.98
CA ALA A 196 -26.00 -30.73 13.50
C ALA A 196 -25.54 -32.05 14.13
N LEU A 197 -24.45 -32.04 14.91
CA LEU A 197 -23.96 -33.19 15.69
C LEU A 197 -24.32 -33.09 17.18
N ASP A 198 -25.27 -32.22 17.55
CA ASP A 198 -25.68 -31.88 18.93
C ASP A 198 -24.54 -31.31 19.80
N THR A 199 -23.42 -30.91 19.20
CA THR A 199 -22.28 -30.29 19.90
C THR A 199 -22.61 -28.85 20.28
N ALA A 200 -22.47 -28.51 21.56
CA ALA A 200 -22.66 -27.14 22.04
C ALA A 200 -21.54 -26.22 21.54
N ARG A 201 -21.92 -25.09 20.96
CA ARG A 201 -21.04 -24.05 20.42
C ARG A 201 -21.39 -22.70 21.05
N SER A 202 -20.36 -21.91 21.34
CA SER A 202 -20.49 -20.58 21.93
C SER A 202 -20.44 -19.48 20.87
N VAL A 203 -21.11 -18.35 21.12
CA VAL A 203 -20.98 -17.15 20.27
C VAL A 203 -19.56 -16.58 20.30
N THR A 204 -18.80 -16.82 21.37
CA THR A 204 -17.39 -16.42 21.48
C THR A 204 -16.51 -17.17 20.48
N GLU A 205 -16.67 -18.49 20.32
CA GLU A 205 -15.96 -19.26 19.28
C GLU A 205 -16.27 -18.75 17.87
N LEU A 206 -17.53 -18.38 17.62
CA LEU A 206 -17.95 -17.84 16.33
C LEU A 206 -17.34 -16.46 16.08
N ARG A 207 -17.21 -15.64 17.14
CA ARG A 207 -16.55 -14.33 17.08
C ARG A 207 -15.06 -14.47 16.83
N ASP A 208 -14.38 -15.39 17.50
CA ASP A 208 -12.95 -15.63 17.29
C ASP A 208 -12.67 -16.13 15.86
N ALA A 209 -13.54 -17.01 15.35
CA ALA A 209 -13.49 -17.48 13.97
C ALA A 209 -13.75 -16.35 12.95
N ALA A 210 -14.70 -15.46 13.23
CA ALA A 210 -14.96 -14.30 12.39
C ALA A 210 -13.79 -13.29 12.44
N ASN A 211 -13.25 -13.03 13.64
CA ASN A 211 -12.13 -12.11 13.86
C ASN A 211 -10.84 -12.55 13.14
N GLY A 212 -10.59 -13.86 13.07
CA GLY A 212 -9.46 -14.41 12.31
C GLY A 212 -9.52 -14.09 10.80
N ILE A 213 -10.72 -13.87 10.25
CA ILE A 213 -10.93 -13.50 8.85
C ILE A 213 -11.07 -11.98 8.70
N THR A 214 -11.70 -11.29 9.66
CA THR A 214 -11.99 -9.85 9.55
C THR A 214 -10.70 -9.03 9.45
N GLY A 215 -9.62 -9.36 10.18
CA GLY A 215 -8.37 -8.58 10.11
C GLY A 215 -7.80 -8.40 8.68
N LEU A 216 -7.92 -9.42 7.82
CA LEU A 216 -7.49 -9.34 6.42
C LEU A 216 -8.53 -8.62 5.53
N VAL A 217 -9.81 -8.78 5.84
CA VAL A 217 -10.93 -8.23 5.07
C VAL A 217 -11.14 -6.74 5.38
N ASP A 218 -10.92 -6.33 6.62
CA ASP A 218 -10.96 -4.94 7.10
C ASP A 218 -9.88 -4.10 6.40
N ALA A 219 -8.67 -4.66 6.21
CA ALA A 219 -7.62 -4.01 5.45
C ALA A 219 -8.01 -3.79 3.97
N LYS A 220 -8.72 -4.75 3.36
CA LYS A 220 -9.28 -4.60 2.00
C LYS A 220 -10.42 -3.57 1.97
N GLU A 221 -11.24 -3.50 3.00
CA GLU A 221 -12.33 -2.53 3.12
C GLU A 221 -11.81 -1.11 3.21
N VAL A 222 -10.83 -0.86 4.09
CA VAL A 222 -10.15 0.44 4.19
C VAL A 222 -9.56 0.83 2.83
N GLY A 223 -8.92 -0.11 2.13
CA GLY A 223 -8.39 0.13 0.80
C GLY A 223 -9.46 0.52 -0.24
N MET A 224 -10.60 -0.18 -0.27
CA MET A 224 -11.70 0.13 -1.20
C MET A 224 -12.40 1.44 -0.87
N LYS A 225 -12.63 1.75 0.41
CA LYS A 225 -13.17 3.04 0.85
C LYS A 225 -12.26 4.18 0.43
N ILE A 226 -10.95 4.03 0.59
CA ILE A 226 -9.97 5.02 0.12
C ILE A 226 -10.10 5.25 -1.40
N VAL A 227 -10.21 4.19 -2.20
CA VAL A 227 -10.36 4.31 -3.66
C VAL A 227 -11.69 4.98 -4.03
N GLU A 228 -12.77 4.64 -3.34
CA GLU A 228 -14.08 5.27 -3.53
C GLU A 228 -14.04 6.75 -3.18
N ASP A 229 -13.39 7.11 -2.07
CA ASP A 229 -13.16 8.50 -1.65
C ASP A 229 -12.33 9.27 -2.70
N TYR A 230 -11.27 8.66 -3.25
CA TYR A 230 -10.49 9.26 -4.34
C TYR A 230 -11.32 9.43 -5.62
N ALA A 231 -12.11 8.41 -5.99
CA ALA A 231 -12.95 8.44 -7.19
C ALA A 231 -14.09 9.48 -7.08
N ALA A 232 -14.59 9.74 -5.88
CA ALA A 232 -15.56 10.80 -5.63
C ALA A 232 -14.93 12.20 -5.60
N SER A 233 -13.71 12.32 -5.05
CA SER A 233 -13.07 13.63 -4.77
C SER A 233 -12.03 14.10 -5.79
N TRP A 234 -11.76 13.34 -6.86
CA TRP A 234 -10.69 13.66 -7.82
C TRP A 234 -10.76 15.08 -8.40
N ASN A 235 -11.96 15.60 -8.64
CA ASN A 235 -12.17 16.98 -9.12
C ASN A 235 -11.69 18.03 -8.11
N TRP A 236 -12.01 17.84 -6.83
CA TRP A 236 -11.58 18.75 -5.75
C TRP A 236 -10.08 18.67 -5.53
N ILE A 237 -9.49 17.47 -5.64
CA ILE A 237 -8.04 17.27 -5.58
C ILE A 237 -7.35 18.04 -6.71
N LEU A 238 -7.88 17.95 -7.93
CA LEU A 238 -7.34 18.66 -9.09
C LEU A 238 -7.41 20.18 -8.90
N ILE A 239 -8.55 20.69 -8.43
CA ILE A 239 -8.72 22.13 -8.15
C ILE A 239 -7.74 22.58 -7.06
N GLY A 240 -7.59 21.81 -5.98
CA GLY A 240 -6.61 22.06 -4.91
C GLY A 240 -5.18 22.10 -5.43
N LEU A 241 -4.80 21.17 -6.32
CA LEU A 241 -3.47 21.12 -6.92
C LEU A 241 -3.20 22.32 -7.82
N VAL A 242 -4.19 22.76 -8.62
CA VAL A 242 -4.08 23.97 -9.44
C VAL A 242 -3.98 25.21 -8.57
N MET A 243 -4.78 25.34 -7.51
CA MET A 243 -4.69 26.46 -6.57
C MET A 243 -3.31 26.51 -5.89
N ALA A 244 -2.80 25.36 -5.41
CA ALA A 244 -1.48 25.26 -4.81
C ALA A 244 -0.37 25.62 -5.80
N LEU A 245 -0.47 25.19 -7.07
CA LEU A 245 0.44 25.57 -8.15
C LEU A 245 0.46 27.10 -8.32
N VAL A 246 -0.71 27.73 -8.44
CA VAL A 246 -0.81 29.19 -8.61
C VAL A 246 -0.24 29.94 -7.40
N VAL A 247 -0.58 29.52 -6.18
CA VAL A 247 -0.04 30.12 -4.95
C VAL A 247 1.49 29.97 -4.89
N SER A 248 2.02 28.81 -5.28
CA SER A 248 3.47 28.58 -5.33
C SER A 248 4.16 29.45 -6.40
N LEU A 249 3.54 29.64 -7.56
CA LEU A 249 4.05 30.53 -8.61
C LEU A 249 4.06 31.99 -8.15
N ILE A 250 2.98 32.44 -7.51
CA ILE A 250 2.90 33.77 -6.90
C ILE A 250 4.00 33.92 -5.84
N PHE A 251 4.21 32.92 -4.98
CA PHE A 251 5.26 32.94 -3.97
C PHE A 251 6.67 33.08 -4.57
N ILE A 252 6.97 32.32 -5.62
CA ILE A 252 8.26 32.40 -6.34
C ILE A 252 8.43 33.78 -7.00
N LEU A 253 7.35 34.37 -7.55
CA LEU A 253 7.37 35.72 -8.09
C LEU A 253 7.57 36.79 -6.99
N LEU A 254 6.95 36.62 -5.82
CA LEU A 254 7.11 37.53 -4.67
C LEU A 254 8.55 37.52 -4.14
N LEU A 255 9.19 36.34 -4.08
CA LEU A 255 10.61 36.22 -3.71
C LEU A 255 11.53 37.07 -4.59
N ARG A 256 11.16 37.37 -5.85
CA ARG A 256 11.95 38.23 -6.73
C ARG A 256 12.04 39.68 -6.23
N PHE A 257 10.90 40.25 -5.85
CA PHE A 257 10.80 41.68 -5.53
C PHE A 257 11.21 41.96 -4.07
N THR A 258 10.95 41.02 -3.17
CA THR A 258 11.09 41.23 -1.73
C THR A 258 11.70 40.03 -0.97
N ALA A 259 12.61 39.25 -1.58
CA ALA A 259 13.28 38.09 -0.94
C ALA A 259 13.72 38.32 0.51
N GLY A 260 14.31 39.49 0.81
CA GLY A 260 14.74 39.83 2.17
C GLY A 260 13.55 40.00 3.13
N LEU A 261 12.56 40.79 2.75
CA LEU A 261 11.36 41.05 3.57
C LEU A 261 10.55 39.76 3.78
N LEU A 262 10.37 38.98 2.72
CA LEU A 262 9.59 37.74 2.75
C LEU A 262 10.25 36.71 3.67
N LEU A 263 11.59 36.57 3.61
CA LEU A 263 12.30 35.64 4.49
C LEU A 263 12.21 36.08 5.96
N TRP A 264 12.35 37.38 6.26
CA TRP A 264 12.14 37.89 7.62
C TRP A 264 10.70 37.69 8.10
N PHE A 265 9.71 37.91 7.23
CA PHE A 265 8.31 37.64 7.54
C PHE A 265 8.10 36.15 7.88
N THR A 266 8.65 35.22 7.09
CA THR A 266 8.54 33.78 7.38
C THR A 266 9.24 33.38 8.68
N ILE A 267 10.41 33.96 8.98
CA ILE A 267 11.12 33.70 10.25
C ILE A 267 10.27 34.17 11.43
N ILE A 268 9.73 35.39 11.36
CA ILE A 268 8.88 35.96 12.42
C ILE A 268 7.60 35.12 12.55
N ALA A 269 6.97 34.73 11.44
CA ALA A 269 5.76 33.91 11.47
C ALA A 269 5.98 32.56 12.16
N VAL A 270 7.09 31.87 11.87
CA VAL A 270 7.43 30.58 12.52
C VAL A 270 7.63 30.77 14.03
N ILE A 271 8.40 31.78 14.43
CA ILE A 271 8.60 32.15 15.85
C ILE A 271 7.25 32.41 16.54
N LEU A 272 6.36 33.18 15.91
CA LEU A 272 5.04 33.50 16.46
C LEU A 272 4.14 32.26 16.59
N VAL A 273 4.13 31.37 15.60
CA VAL A 273 3.31 30.15 15.64
C VAL A 273 3.79 29.21 16.74
N ILE A 274 5.11 29.02 16.90
CA ILE A 274 5.66 28.17 17.96
C ILE A 274 5.43 28.83 19.33
N ALA A 275 5.65 30.14 19.46
CA ALA A 275 5.35 30.87 20.69
C ALA A 275 3.87 30.79 21.08
N TYR A 276 2.95 30.87 20.11
CA TYR A 276 1.53 30.62 20.33
C TYR A 276 1.26 29.18 20.78
N GLY A 277 1.94 28.20 20.17
CA GLY A 277 1.86 26.79 20.58
C GLY A 277 2.31 26.57 22.03
N ILE A 278 3.41 27.20 22.45
CA ILE A 278 3.90 27.19 23.84
C ILE A 278 2.85 27.79 24.77
N TRP A 279 2.31 28.96 24.42
CA TRP A 279 1.25 29.62 25.18
C TRP A 279 0.01 28.74 25.32
N HIS A 280 -0.47 28.15 24.22
CA HIS A 280 -1.63 27.25 24.22
C HIS A 280 -1.38 26.00 25.07
N CYS A 281 -0.20 25.38 24.95
CA CYS A 281 0.16 24.22 25.78
C CYS A 281 0.23 24.57 27.27
N TYR A 282 0.72 25.76 27.59
CA TYR A 282 0.74 26.26 28.97
C TYR A 282 -0.67 26.47 29.53
N LEU A 283 -1.57 27.07 28.75
CA LEU A 283 -2.97 27.26 29.15
C LEU A 283 -3.65 25.92 29.43
N GLU A 284 -3.56 24.97 28.49
CA GLU A 284 -4.21 23.67 28.63
C GLU A 284 -3.62 22.86 29.81
N PHE A 285 -2.29 22.91 29.97
CA PHE A 285 -1.62 22.33 31.12
C PHE A 285 -2.13 22.93 32.44
N SER A 286 -2.29 24.25 32.51
CA SER A 286 -2.77 24.93 33.71
C SER A 286 -4.22 24.58 34.05
N LEU A 287 -5.07 24.42 33.03
CA LEU A 287 -6.48 24.07 33.16
C LEU A 287 -6.65 22.63 33.64
N LEU A 288 -5.93 21.68 33.03
CA LEU A 288 -6.00 20.25 33.38
C LEU A 288 -5.42 19.98 34.78
N ARG A 289 -4.43 20.76 35.22
CA ARG A 289 -3.84 20.63 36.56
C ARG A 289 -4.78 21.08 37.69
N GLN A 290 -5.77 21.91 37.39
CA GLN A 290 -6.74 22.39 38.39
C GLN A 290 -7.88 21.40 38.65
N GLN A 291 -8.05 20.35 37.82
CA GLN A 291 -9.11 19.37 38.00
C GLN A 291 -8.69 18.26 39.00
N PRO A 292 -9.56 17.89 39.97
CA PRO A 292 -9.27 16.81 40.91
C PRO A 292 -9.23 15.46 40.18
N GLY A 293 -8.09 14.75 40.23
CA GLY A 293 -7.83 13.50 39.50
C GLY A 293 -6.69 13.56 38.47
N ALA A 294 -5.98 14.69 38.36
CA ALA A 294 -4.95 14.97 37.35
C ALA A 294 -3.58 14.28 37.55
N ASP A 295 -3.43 13.45 38.59
CA ASP A 295 -2.15 12.79 38.96
C ASP A 295 -2.00 11.37 38.36
N VAL A 296 -2.83 10.98 37.40
CA VAL A 296 -2.62 9.74 36.65
C VAL A 296 -1.45 9.90 35.68
N THR A 297 -0.46 9.00 35.76
CA THR A 297 0.74 9.08 34.93
C THR A 297 0.61 8.23 33.66
N ILE A 298 1.38 8.55 32.61
CA ILE A 298 1.43 7.75 31.37
C ILE A 298 1.77 6.28 31.65
N VAL A 299 2.48 6.01 32.74
CA VAL A 299 2.87 4.66 33.16
C VAL A 299 1.68 3.84 33.68
N ASP A 300 0.68 4.49 34.29
CA ASP A 300 -0.48 3.82 34.88
C ASP A 300 -1.52 3.40 33.82
N ILE A 301 -1.53 4.06 32.66
CA ILE A 301 -2.53 3.87 31.59
C ILE A 301 -2.06 2.82 30.56
N GLY A 302 -0.76 2.52 30.50
CA GLY A 302 -0.18 1.60 29.52
C GLY A 302 -0.16 2.14 28.08
N PHE A 303 0.35 1.35 27.14
CA PHE A 303 0.34 1.68 25.71
C PHE A 303 -1.02 1.33 25.10
N GLN A 304 -1.91 2.31 25.02
CA GLN A 304 -3.20 2.21 24.33
C GLN A 304 -3.12 2.92 22.96
N THR A 305 -3.89 2.49 21.97
CA THR A 305 -3.82 3.05 20.59
C THR A 305 -4.65 4.32 20.40
N ASP A 306 -5.42 4.74 21.41
CA ASP A 306 -6.35 5.87 21.30
C ASP A 306 -5.68 7.20 21.63
N VAL A 307 -5.38 7.99 20.60
CA VAL A 307 -4.67 9.28 20.70
C VAL A 307 -5.40 10.31 21.58
N MET A 308 -6.74 10.23 21.66
CA MET A 308 -7.54 11.16 22.49
C MET A 308 -7.30 10.99 23.99
N VAL A 309 -6.97 9.79 24.45
CA VAL A 309 -6.70 9.54 25.88
C VAL A 309 -5.42 10.28 26.30
N TYR A 310 -4.41 10.32 25.42
CA TYR A 310 -3.16 11.04 25.70
C TYR A 310 -3.33 12.56 25.70
N LEU A 311 -4.27 13.12 24.92
CA LEU A 311 -4.54 14.56 24.88
C LEU A 311 -5.31 15.07 26.12
N GLN A 312 -5.99 14.18 26.84
CA GLN A 312 -6.68 14.54 28.11
C GLN A 312 -5.72 14.59 29.31
N LEU A 313 -4.47 14.16 29.12
CA LEU A 313 -3.51 14.03 30.20
C LEU A 313 -2.64 15.27 30.37
N SER A 314 -2.56 15.79 31.60
CA SER A 314 -1.74 16.96 31.97
C SER A 314 -0.24 16.78 31.63
N GLN A 315 0.28 15.56 31.83
CA GLN A 315 1.68 15.21 31.56
C GLN A 315 2.06 15.38 30.07
N THR A 316 1.14 15.08 29.14
CA THR A 316 1.39 15.21 27.70
C THR A 316 1.58 16.66 27.28
N TRP A 317 0.75 17.57 27.81
CA TRP A 317 0.87 19.01 27.55
C TRP A 317 2.15 19.61 28.13
N LEU A 318 2.62 19.11 29.27
CA LEU A 318 3.93 19.49 29.82
C LEU A 318 5.08 19.01 28.93
N ILE A 319 5.02 17.79 28.40
CA ILE A 319 6.00 17.27 27.44
C ILE A 319 6.02 18.14 26.17
N PHE A 320 4.85 18.47 25.61
CA PHE A 320 4.75 19.35 24.44
C PHE A 320 5.28 20.76 24.73
N LEU A 321 5.00 21.31 25.91
CA LEU A 321 5.53 22.61 26.33
C LEU A 321 7.07 22.62 26.36
N ILE A 322 7.69 21.60 26.95
CA ILE A 322 9.16 21.47 27.00
C ILE A 322 9.73 21.25 25.59
N ALA A 323 9.10 20.39 24.79
CA ALA A 323 9.53 20.11 23.41
C ALA A 323 9.45 21.37 22.53
N LEU A 324 8.32 22.09 22.53
CA LEU A 324 8.18 23.33 21.77
C LEU A 324 9.12 24.43 22.29
N GLY A 325 9.29 24.54 23.62
CA GLY A 325 10.22 25.50 24.22
C GLY A 325 11.69 25.24 23.83
N THR A 326 12.12 23.98 23.83
CA THR A 326 13.48 23.61 23.38
C THR A 326 13.67 23.86 21.89
N ILE A 327 12.67 23.56 21.06
CA ILE A 327 12.68 23.86 19.62
C ILE A 327 12.80 25.37 19.39
N GLU A 328 11.97 26.18 20.03
CA GLU A 328 11.99 27.64 19.89
C GLU A 328 13.34 28.22 20.33
N ALA A 329 13.86 27.80 21.47
CA ALA A 329 15.19 28.20 21.95
C ALA A 329 16.28 27.83 20.94
N SER A 330 16.25 26.62 20.38
CA SER A 330 17.22 26.17 19.37
C SER A 330 17.16 27.01 18.10
N ILE A 331 15.96 27.37 17.62
CA ILE A 331 15.76 28.21 16.43
C ILE A 331 16.31 29.62 16.70
N LEU A 332 16.02 30.23 17.85
CA LEU A 332 16.54 31.54 18.22
C LEU A 332 18.08 31.54 18.31
N ILE A 333 18.65 30.52 18.95
CA ILE A 333 20.10 30.33 19.03
C ILE A 333 20.72 30.23 17.62
N ILE A 334 20.16 29.38 16.75
CA ILE A 334 20.59 29.23 15.36
C ILE A 334 20.52 30.57 14.62
N LEU A 335 19.42 31.32 14.75
CA LEU A 335 19.25 32.62 14.08
C LEU A 335 20.26 33.67 14.57
N ILE A 336 20.59 33.68 15.85
CA ILE A 336 21.61 34.58 16.43
C ILE A 336 23.00 34.22 15.91
N PHE A 337 23.41 32.95 16.03
CA PHE A 337 24.75 32.50 15.63
C PHE A 337 24.98 32.53 14.12
N LEU A 338 23.96 32.18 13.33
CA LEU A 338 24.06 32.09 11.87
C LEU A 338 23.62 33.37 11.15
N ARG A 339 23.41 34.50 11.86
CA ARG A 339 22.97 35.78 11.26
C ARG A 339 23.81 36.22 10.05
N ARG A 340 25.12 35.95 10.06
CA ARG A 340 26.01 36.20 8.90
C ARG A 340 25.71 35.26 7.74
N ARG A 341 25.48 33.96 8.01
CA ARG A 341 25.11 32.96 7.00
C ARG A 341 23.71 33.21 6.43
N VAL A 342 22.75 33.63 7.25
CA VAL A 342 21.39 34.01 6.80
C VAL A 342 21.43 35.14 5.79
N ARG A 343 22.26 36.18 5.99
CA ARG A 343 22.45 37.25 4.99
C ARG A 343 23.01 36.73 3.66
N VAL A 344 23.95 35.79 3.70
CA VAL A 344 24.49 35.15 2.50
C VAL A 344 23.41 34.30 1.82
N ALA A 345 22.60 33.57 2.59
CA ALA A 345 21.48 32.78 2.06
C ALA A 345 20.41 33.66 1.39
N ILE A 346 20.07 34.82 1.97
CA ILE A 346 19.16 35.79 1.34
C ILE A 346 19.72 36.27 -0.01
N ALA A 347 21.02 36.56 -0.08
CA ALA A 347 21.67 36.95 -1.34
C ALA A 347 21.64 35.81 -2.38
N LEU A 348 21.90 34.56 -1.96
CA LEU A 348 21.80 33.39 -2.81
C LEU A 348 20.38 33.14 -3.32
N LEU A 349 19.36 33.26 -2.46
CA LEU A 349 17.95 33.13 -2.84
C LEU A 349 17.54 34.23 -3.83
N ARG A 350 18.02 35.47 -3.63
CA ARG A 350 17.77 36.57 -4.56
C ARG A 350 18.35 36.28 -5.94
N GLU A 351 19.59 35.79 -6.03
CA GLU A 351 20.20 35.43 -7.31
C GLU A 351 19.60 34.15 -7.93
N GLY A 352 19.22 33.17 -7.11
CA GLY A 352 18.51 31.98 -7.55
C GLY A 352 17.14 32.31 -8.16
N SER A 353 16.37 33.20 -7.54
CA SER A 353 15.07 33.64 -8.08
C SER A 353 15.21 34.36 -9.43
N LYS A 354 16.29 35.14 -9.63
CA LYS A 354 16.60 35.73 -10.95
C LYS A 354 16.89 34.65 -11.98
N ALA A 355 17.69 33.63 -11.63
CA ALA A 355 18.02 32.52 -12.52
C ALA A 355 16.77 31.74 -12.98
N VAL A 356 15.86 31.43 -12.04
CA VAL A 356 14.57 30.77 -12.34
C VAL A 356 13.72 31.60 -13.30
N SER A 357 13.73 32.93 -13.17
CA SER A 357 12.98 33.81 -14.09
C SER A 357 13.51 33.80 -15.53
N TYR A 358 14.83 33.62 -15.74
CA TYR A 358 15.40 33.47 -17.08
C TYR A 358 15.15 32.08 -17.66
N ILE A 359 14.99 31.06 -16.82
CA ILE A 359 14.68 29.69 -17.21
C ILE A 359 13.30 29.29 -16.69
N MET A 360 12.25 29.95 -17.18
CA MET A 360 10.88 29.75 -16.71
C MET A 360 10.39 28.29 -16.86
N THR A 361 10.97 27.55 -17.81
CA THR A 361 10.69 26.12 -18.00
C THR A 361 11.00 25.29 -16.75
N THR A 362 11.82 25.79 -15.81
CA THR A 362 12.19 25.06 -14.56
C THR A 362 11.00 24.90 -13.63
N LEU A 363 10.00 25.78 -13.73
CA LEU A 363 8.76 25.71 -12.96
C LEU A 363 7.85 24.56 -13.39
N PHE A 364 7.96 24.10 -14.64
CA PHE A 364 7.21 22.95 -15.15
C PHE A 364 7.90 21.61 -14.88
N TYR A 365 9.18 21.63 -14.49
CA TYR A 365 9.96 20.43 -14.23
C TYR A 365 9.41 19.52 -13.10
N PRO A 366 8.87 20.07 -11.98
CA PRO A 366 8.19 19.27 -10.97
C PRO A 366 7.03 18.42 -11.52
N ILE A 367 6.30 18.91 -12.53
CA ILE A 367 5.21 18.15 -13.17
C ILE A 367 5.78 16.95 -13.92
N ILE A 368 6.88 17.12 -14.67
CA ILE A 368 7.57 16.03 -15.36
C ILE A 368 8.07 14.99 -14.35
N THR A 369 8.63 15.45 -13.23
CA THR A 369 9.11 14.57 -12.15
C THR A 369 7.95 13.79 -11.52
N PHE A 370 6.82 14.44 -11.27
CA PHE A 370 5.61 13.81 -10.77
C PHE A 370 5.07 12.75 -11.73
N LEU A 371 4.99 13.04 -13.03
CA LEU A 371 4.56 12.07 -14.04
C LEU A 371 5.49 10.85 -14.09
N LEU A 372 6.81 11.05 -14.04
CA LEU A 372 7.77 9.94 -13.99
C LEU A 372 7.61 9.10 -12.72
N LEU A 373 7.44 9.73 -11.55
CA LEU A 373 7.19 9.02 -10.29
C LEU A 373 5.86 8.26 -10.30
N ALA A 374 4.82 8.81 -10.94
CA ALA A 374 3.54 8.14 -11.11
C ALA A 374 3.68 6.89 -12.00
N VAL A 375 4.44 6.98 -13.09
CA VAL A 375 4.77 5.82 -13.94
C VAL A 375 5.51 4.75 -13.13
N CYS A 376 6.55 5.11 -12.38
CA CYS A 376 7.27 4.16 -11.52
C CYS A 376 6.37 3.50 -10.47
N SER A 377 5.48 4.28 -9.85
CA SER A 377 4.51 3.79 -8.86
C SER A 377 3.48 2.85 -9.49
N SER A 378 2.96 3.19 -10.67
CA SER A 378 2.02 2.32 -11.40
C SER A 378 2.68 1.01 -11.83
N TYR A 379 3.93 1.06 -12.30
CA TYR A 379 4.68 -0.13 -12.71
C TYR A 379 4.87 -1.08 -11.52
N PHE A 380 5.24 -0.56 -10.36
CA PHE A 380 5.35 -1.32 -9.12
C PHE A 380 4.02 -1.94 -8.70
N ALA A 381 2.94 -1.14 -8.69
CA ALA A 381 1.62 -1.60 -8.27
C ALA A 381 1.09 -2.70 -9.19
N VAL A 382 1.17 -2.52 -10.52
CA VAL A 382 0.78 -3.52 -11.51
C VAL A 382 1.63 -4.78 -11.30
N THR A 383 2.94 -4.68 -11.27
CA THR A 383 3.82 -5.85 -11.11
C THR A 383 3.53 -6.60 -9.80
N SER A 384 3.36 -5.87 -8.69
CA SER A 384 2.97 -6.45 -7.39
C SER A 384 1.67 -7.25 -7.47
N VAL A 385 0.64 -6.66 -8.09
CA VAL A 385 -0.66 -7.32 -8.29
C VAL A 385 -0.48 -8.58 -9.16
N TYR A 386 0.17 -8.48 -10.31
CA TYR A 386 0.36 -9.63 -11.20
C TYR A 386 1.23 -10.74 -10.60
N LEU A 387 2.23 -10.41 -9.77
CA LEU A 387 3.03 -11.41 -9.03
C LEU A 387 2.14 -12.23 -8.09
N THR A 388 1.15 -11.62 -7.45
CA THR A 388 0.23 -12.33 -6.53
C THR A 388 -0.84 -13.17 -7.24
N LEU A 389 -1.14 -12.89 -8.51
CA LEU A 389 -2.30 -13.43 -9.23
C LEU A 389 -2.02 -14.74 -9.95
N THR A 390 -1.49 -15.71 -9.23
CA THR A 390 -1.06 -16.97 -9.81
C THR A 390 -2.17 -18.03 -9.95
N ASP A 391 -1.90 -19.12 -10.67
CA ASP A 391 -2.87 -20.18 -10.95
C ASP A 391 -3.44 -20.86 -9.69
N ALA A 392 -4.67 -21.35 -9.83
CA ALA A 392 -5.39 -22.06 -8.78
C ALA A 392 -4.95 -23.53 -8.74
N ILE A 393 -4.36 -23.99 -7.64
CA ILE A 393 -4.16 -25.42 -7.40
C ILE A 393 -5.39 -26.00 -6.69
N TYR A 394 -5.87 -27.12 -7.23
CA TYR A 394 -6.84 -27.98 -6.57
C TYR A 394 -6.10 -29.20 -6.02
N LYS A 395 -6.42 -29.57 -4.77
CA LYS A 395 -5.90 -30.78 -4.12
C LYS A 395 -7.02 -31.73 -3.78
N VAL A 396 -6.69 -33.02 -3.77
CA VAL A 396 -7.61 -34.08 -3.35
C VAL A 396 -7.69 -34.09 -1.83
N MET A 397 -8.87 -33.76 -1.32
CA MET A 397 -9.24 -33.91 0.09
C MET A 397 -9.96 -35.25 0.24
N ALA A 398 -9.34 -36.17 0.98
CA ALA A 398 -9.93 -37.47 1.27
C ALA A 398 -10.45 -37.49 2.71
N ALA A 399 -11.65 -38.01 2.90
CA ALA A 399 -12.25 -38.16 4.22
C ALA A 399 -11.74 -39.38 5.00
N GLU A 400 -11.01 -40.28 4.35
CA GLU A 400 -10.35 -41.45 4.95
C GLU A 400 -8.87 -41.18 5.19
N PRO A 401 -8.33 -41.53 6.38
CA PRO A 401 -6.94 -41.28 6.73
C PRO A 401 -5.93 -42.05 5.87
N ASN A 402 -6.34 -43.13 5.19
CA ASN A 402 -5.49 -44.04 4.42
C ASN A 402 -5.57 -43.87 2.88
N CYS A 403 -6.06 -42.74 2.38
CA CYS A 403 -6.10 -42.52 0.93
C CYS A 403 -4.72 -42.16 0.34
N MET A 404 -4.20 -43.00 -0.57
CA MET A 404 -2.90 -42.81 -1.24
C MET A 404 -2.83 -41.53 -2.10
N TYR A 405 -3.98 -40.97 -2.47
CA TYR A 405 -4.11 -39.76 -3.28
C TYR A 405 -4.36 -38.49 -2.46
N ALA A 406 -4.42 -38.57 -1.13
CA ALA A 406 -4.59 -37.40 -0.28
C ALA A 406 -3.48 -36.36 -0.53
N ASN A 407 -3.84 -35.07 -0.58
CA ASN A 407 -2.95 -33.94 -0.83
C ASN A 407 -2.27 -33.89 -2.22
N LYS A 408 -2.60 -34.78 -3.15
CA LYS A 408 -2.13 -34.69 -4.54
C LYS A 408 -2.94 -33.68 -5.35
N THR A 409 -2.31 -33.10 -6.36
CA THR A 409 -2.95 -32.15 -7.28
C THR A 409 -3.99 -32.85 -8.16
N CYS A 410 -5.10 -32.17 -8.42
CA CYS A 410 -6.20 -32.70 -9.23
C CYS A 410 -6.79 -31.60 -10.12
N ASN A 411 -7.52 -32.00 -11.15
CA ASN A 411 -8.30 -31.07 -11.97
C ASN A 411 -9.80 -31.34 -11.72
N PRO A 412 -10.58 -30.33 -11.29
CA PRO A 412 -11.99 -30.52 -10.93
C PRO A 412 -12.84 -31.07 -12.07
N GLU A 413 -12.54 -30.73 -13.34
CA GLU A 413 -13.36 -31.14 -14.49
C GLU A 413 -13.22 -32.62 -14.84
N THR A 414 -12.04 -33.21 -14.62
CA THR A 414 -11.76 -34.61 -14.96
C THR A 414 -11.88 -35.55 -13.77
N PHE A 415 -11.93 -35.01 -12.54
CA PHE A 415 -11.86 -35.77 -11.29
C PHE A 415 -12.88 -36.92 -11.21
N ASN A 416 -14.15 -36.69 -11.55
CA ASN A 416 -15.22 -37.70 -11.49
C ASN A 416 -14.97 -38.92 -12.39
N LYS A 417 -14.15 -38.79 -13.44
CA LYS A 417 -13.85 -39.87 -14.40
C LYS A 417 -12.57 -40.65 -14.03
N THR A 418 -11.77 -40.13 -13.11
CA THR A 418 -10.47 -40.73 -12.75
C THR A 418 -10.61 -41.92 -11.80
N ASN A 419 -9.60 -42.78 -11.74
CA ASN A 419 -9.53 -43.89 -10.78
C ASN A 419 -9.45 -43.43 -9.31
N VAL A 420 -9.25 -42.13 -9.05
CA VAL A 420 -9.14 -41.55 -7.70
C VAL A 420 -10.49 -41.60 -6.96
N SER A 421 -11.60 -41.31 -7.65
CA SER A 421 -12.95 -41.38 -7.05
C SER A 421 -13.38 -42.82 -6.73
N LYS A 422 -12.84 -43.80 -7.47
CA LYS A 422 -13.06 -45.23 -7.22
C LYS A 422 -12.16 -45.79 -6.12
N ALA A 423 -10.93 -45.29 -6.02
CA ALA A 423 -9.94 -45.74 -5.03
C ALA A 423 -10.20 -45.15 -3.64
N CYS A 424 -10.76 -43.95 -3.54
CA CYS A 424 -11.09 -43.30 -2.28
C CYS A 424 -12.55 -42.80 -2.32
N PRO A 425 -13.53 -43.58 -1.81
CA PRO A 425 -14.93 -43.16 -1.79
C PRO A 425 -15.09 -41.92 -0.88
N GLY A 426 -15.67 -40.85 -1.44
CA GLY A 426 -15.84 -39.57 -0.74
C GLY A 426 -14.65 -38.60 -0.84
N ALA A 427 -13.62 -38.91 -1.63
CA ALA A 427 -12.57 -37.93 -1.94
C ALA A 427 -13.10 -36.86 -2.90
N GLN A 428 -12.72 -35.59 -2.69
CA GLN A 428 -13.13 -34.47 -3.53
C GLN A 428 -11.93 -33.64 -3.97
N CYS A 429 -11.99 -33.14 -5.20
CA CYS A 429 -11.01 -32.19 -5.72
C CYS A 429 -11.46 -30.76 -5.39
N THR A 430 -10.89 -30.19 -4.34
CA THR A 430 -11.25 -28.85 -3.86
C THR A 430 -10.10 -27.88 -4.07
N PHE A 431 -10.43 -26.63 -4.35
CA PHE A 431 -9.44 -25.55 -4.39
C PHE A 431 -8.67 -25.49 -3.07
N ALA A 432 -7.34 -25.53 -3.14
CA ALA A 432 -6.48 -25.51 -1.96
C ALA A 432 -5.91 -24.12 -1.69
N PHE A 433 -5.20 -23.55 -2.66
CA PHE A 433 -4.61 -22.21 -2.57
C PHE A 433 -4.24 -21.68 -3.97
N TYR A 434 -4.06 -20.37 -4.06
CA TYR A 434 -3.41 -19.72 -5.20
C TYR A 434 -1.91 -19.89 -5.06
N GLY A 435 -1.31 -20.57 -6.03
CA GLY A 435 0.08 -21.00 -5.91
C GLY A 435 0.31 -22.24 -6.73
N GLY A 436 1.56 -22.48 -7.07
CA GLY A 436 2.05 -23.58 -7.87
C GLY A 436 3.20 -24.26 -7.14
N GLU A 437 3.54 -25.49 -7.48
CA GLU A 437 4.79 -26.12 -7.02
C GLU A 437 5.99 -25.74 -7.88
N THR A 438 5.82 -24.82 -8.84
CA THR A 438 6.89 -24.35 -9.70
C THR A 438 7.89 -23.49 -8.89
N PRO A 439 9.18 -23.45 -9.28
CA PRO A 439 10.20 -22.67 -8.58
C PRO A 439 9.81 -21.19 -8.41
N TYR A 440 9.01 -20.65 -9.34
CA TYR A 440 8.47 -19.29 -9.27
C TYR A 440 7.73 -19.00 -7.95
N HIS A 441 6.89 -19.92 -7.46
CA HIS A 441 6.13 -19.71 -6.23
C HIS A 441 6.96 -19.83 -4.96
N ARG A 442 7.98 -20.70 -4.99
CA ARG A 442 8.94 -20.83 -3.88
C ARG A 442 9.71 -19.53 -3.67
N TYR A 443 9.98 -18.80 -4.74
CA TYR A 443 10.68 -17.51 -4.71
C TYR A 443 9.73 -16.30 -4.74
N LEU A 444 8.40 -16.47 -4.61
CA LEU A 444 7.44 -15.38 -4.71
C LEU A 444 7.73 -14.22 -3.73
N PHE A 445 8.07 -14.56 -2.49
CA PHE A 445 8.45 -13.54 -1.49
C PHE A 445 9.71 -12.76 -1.92
N ILE A 446 10.70 -13.44 -2.51
CA ILE A 446 11.93 -12.82 -3.01
C ILE A 446 11.64 -11.98 -4.26
N LEU A 447 10.73 -12.42 -5.13
CA LEU A 447 10.26 -11.65 -6.29
C LEU A 447 9.51 -10.38 -5.85
N GLN A 448 8.71 -10.46 -4.79
CA GLN A 448 8.02 -9.30 -4.22
C GLN A 448 8.99 -8.31 -3.57
N LEU A 449 9.98 -8.82 -2.81
CA LEU A 449 11.01 -8.00 -2.19
C LEU A 449 11.92 -7.33 -3.23
N SER A 450 12.28 -8.06 -4.30
CA SER A 450 13.05 -7.49 -5.42
C SER A 450 12.25 -6.46 -6.21
N ASN A 451 10.94 -6.66 -6.42
CA ASN A 451 10.06 -5.64 -7.01
C ASN A 451 10.02 -4.36 -6.16
N LEU A 452 9.96 -4.47 -4.83
CA LEU A 452 10.04 -3.32 -3.93
C LEU A 452 11.40 -2.62 -4.02
N LEU A 453 12.50 -3.38 -4.09
CA LEU A 453 13.84 -2.81 -4.24
C LEU A 453 13.99 -2.05 -5.56
N ILE A 454 13.45 -2.59 -6.66
CA ILE A 454 13.42 -1.93 -7.97
C ILE A 454 12.58 -0.65 -7.91
N PHE A 455 11.43 -0.67 -7.22
CA PHE A 455 10.61 0.52 -7.02
C PHE A 455 11.37 1.64 -6.28
N LEU A 456 11.98 1.31 -5.13
CA LEU A 456 12.79 2.27 -4.38
C LEU A 456 13.95 2.81 -5.22
N TRP A 457 14.58 1.95 -6.02
CA TRP A 457 15.64 2.36 -6.92
C TRP A 457 15.13 3.31 -8.02
N LEU A 458 14.00 3.00 -8.67
CA LEU A 458 13.40 3.82 -9.74
C LEU A 458 12.95 5.20 -9.24
N VAL A 459 12.38 5.27 -8.02
CA VAL A 459 11.99 6.53 -7.39
C VAL A 459 13.22 7.40 -7.13
N ASN A 460 14.25 6.84 -6.49
CA ASN A 460 15.49 7.56 -6.21
C ASN A 460 16.21 7.98 -7.49
N PHE A 461 16.22 7.12 -8.51
CA PHE A 461 16.76 7.43 -9.82
C PHE A 461 16.03 8.61 -10.47
N THR A 462 14.70 8.63 -10.43
CA THR A 462 13.88 9.70 -10.99
C THR A 462 14.15 11.04 -10.29
N ILE A 463 14.28 11.03 -8.96
CA ILE A 463 14.63 12.21 -8.15
C ILE A 463 16.03 12.70 -8.51
N ALA A 464 17.01 11.80 -8.57
CA ALA A 464 18.40 12.13 -8.91
C ALA A 464 18.51 12.69 -10.34
N LEU A 465 17.81 12.09 -11.31
CA LEU A 465 17.69 12.61 -12.67
C LEU A 465 17.17 14.04 -12.64
N GLY A 466 16.15 14.32 -11.82
CA GLY A 466 15.62 15.66 -11.59
C GLY A 466 16.60 16.68 -11.05
N GLN A 467 17.42 16.29 -10.09
CA GLN A 467 18.47 17.17 -9.57
C GLN A 467 19.54 17.44 -10.63
N CYS A 468 19.96 16.43 -11.38
CA CYS A 468 20.97 16.56 -12.44
C CYS A 468 20.50 17.45 -13.60
N THR A 469 19.23 17.35 -13.99
CA THR A 469 18.66 18.16 -15.09
C THR A 469 18.54 19.63 -14.71
N LEU A 470 18.06 19.93 -13.50
CA LEU A 470 18.00 21.28 -12.95
C LEU A 470 19.40 21.87 -12.80
N ALA A 471 20.36 21.10 -12.25
CA ALA A 471 21.75 21.53 -12.12
C ALA A 471 22.37 21.86 -13.50
N GLY A 472 22.10 21.04 -14.52
CA GLY A 472 22.54 21.29 -15.89
C GLY A 472 21.94 22.56 -16.49
N ALA A 473 20.66 22.82 -16.25
CA ALA A 473 19.98 24.02 -16.72
C ALA A 473 20.53 25.28 -16.03
N PHE A 474 20.68 25.27 -14.70
CA PHE A 474 21.26 26.39 -13.96
C PHE A 474 22.73 26.63 -14.28
N ALA A 475 23.51 25.58 -14.60
CA ALA A 475 24.87 25.73 -15.08
C ALA A 475 24.93 26.49 -16.41
N SER A 476 24.02 26.20 -17.35
CA SER A 476 23.94 26.95 -18.62
C SER A 476 23.64 28.43 -18.41
N TYR A 477 22.80 28.76 -17.42
CA TYR A 477 22.58 30.14 -17.00
C TYR A 477 23.84 30.73 -16.36
N TYR A 478 24.46 30.06 -15.40
CA TYR A 478 25.59 30.57 -14.63
C TYR A 478 26.77 30.97 -15.54
N TRP A 479 27.06 30.16 -16.56
CA TRP A 479 28.19 30.37 -17.48
C TRP A 479 27.88 31.30 -18.67
N ALA A 480 26.63 31.73 -18.87
CA ALA A 480 26.28 32.71 -19.89
C ALA A 480 26.78 34.12 -19.51
N ARG A 481 27.72 34.67 -20.30
CA ARG A 481 28.30 36.01 -20.06
C ARG A 481 27.34 37.13 -20.45
N ARG A 482 26.64 37.04 -21.59
CA ARG A 482 25.57 37.97 -22.00
C ARG A 482 24.21 37.31 -21.84
N LYS A 483 23.43 37.78 -20.85
CA LYS A 483 22.05 37.32 -20.60
C LYS A 483 21.07 38.33 -21.21
N PRO A 484 20.05 37.91 -22.00
CA PRO A 484 19.63 36.53 -22.27
C PRO A 484 20.24 35.89 -23.54
N GLN A 485 21.06 36.60 -24.31
CA GLN A 485 21.50 36.19 -25.67
C GLN A 485 22.32 34.88 -25.71
N ASP A 486 23.15 34.61 -24.70
CA ASP A 486 24.02 33.42 -24.65
C ASP A 486 23.34 32.19 -24.01
N ILE A 487 22.05 32.28 -23.66
CA ILE A 487 21.31 31.17 -23.04
C ILE A 487 20.72 30.28 -24.15
N PRO A 488 21.02 28.97 -24.19
CA PRO A 488 20.51 28.10 -25.24
C PRO A 488 18.98 28.01 -25.18
N PRO A 489 18.29 27.91 -26.34
CA PRO A 489 16.85 27.73 -26.37
C PRO A 489 16.47 26.43 -25.64
N CYS A 490 15.50 26.50 -24.72
CA CYS A 490 15.02 25.37 -23.91
C CYS A 490 16.13 24.60 -23.17
N PRO A 491 16.85 25.23 -22.22
CA PRO A 491 18.02 24.64 -21.56
C PRO A 491 17.67 23.37 -20.77
N LEU A 492 16.45 23.24 -20.25
CA LEU A 492 16.01 22.04 -19.54
C LEU A 492 15.90 20.81 -20.41
N PHE A 493 15.30 20.94 -21.60
CA PHE A 493 15.16 19.79 -22.50
C PHE A 493 16.53 19.31 -22.98
N SER A 494 17.43 20.26 -23.28
CA SER A 494 18.82 19.96 -23.62
C SER A 494 19.55 19.26 -22.46
N SER A 495 19.44 19.78 -21.23
CA SER A 495 20.04 19.17 -20.04
C SER A 495 19.45 17.80 -19.71
N PHE A 496 18.14 17.61 -19.87
CA PHE A 496 17.44 16.33 -19.67
C PHE A 496 17.84 15.29 -20.71
N SER A 497 17.86 15.67 -21.99
CA SER A 497 18.33 14.80 -23.07
C SER A 497 19.80 14.40 -22.86
N ARG A 498 20.66 15.33 -22.45
CA ARG A 498 22.07 15.04 -22.12
C ARG A 498 22.21 14.15 -20.90
N ALA A 499 21.38 14.34 -19.87
CA ALA A 499 21.38 13.49 -18.68
C ALA A 499 20.96 12.07 -19.03
N ILE A 500 19.84 11.89 -19.73
CA ILE A 500 19.39 10.58 -20.20
C ILE A 500 20.44 9.94 -21.09
N ARG A 501 20.90 10.63 -22.15
CA ARG A 501 21.86 10.07 -23.12
C ARG A 501 23.17 9.64 -22.47
N ARG A 502 23.65 10.34 -21.44
CA ARG A 502 24.88 9.94 -20.72
C ARG A 502 24.66 8.81 -19.72
N VAL A 503 23.45 8.68 -19.22
CA VAL A 503 23.06 7.66 -18.25
C VAL A 503 22.69 6.34 -18.96
N THR A 504 21.97 6.38 -20.08
CA THR A 504 21.65 5.21 -20.92
C THR A 504 22.74 4.90 -21.96
N GLY A 505 23.59 5.87 -22.30
CA GLY A 505 24.61 5.75 -23.34
C GLY A 505 25.92 5.14 -22.87
N LYS A 506 25.94 3.81 -22.75
CA LYS A 506 27.06 2.98 -23.22
C LYS A 506 26.58 1.77 -24.04
N VAL A 507 25.38 1.82 -24.63
CA VAL A 507 24.89 0.72 -25.49
C VAL A 507 24.65 1.13 -26.95
N THR A 508 24.51 2.41 -27.30
CA THR A 508 24.45 2.79 -28.73
C THR A 508 25.06 4.16 -29.03
N PHE A 509 26.00 4.13 -29.98
CA PHE A 509 26.31 5.22 -30.92
C PHE A 509 27.37 6.27 -30.54
N ILE A 510 28.64 5.84 -30.62
CA ILE A 510 29.80 6.65 -31.05
C ILE A 510 29.74 6.88 -32.58
N ARG A 511 28.57 7.16 -33.17
CA ARG A 511 28.47 7.33 -34.64
C ARG A 511 27.46 8.38 -35.13
N ALA A 512 27.03 9.30 -34.27
CA ALA A 512 26.19 10.45 -34.65
C ALA A 512 26.73 11.77 -34.10
N GLN A 513 28.05 11.96 -34.12
CA GLN A 513 28.64 13.26 -33.84
C GLN A 513 29.84 13.54 -34.77
N GLU A 514 29.65 13.18 -36.04
CA GLU A 514 30.51 13.60 -37.16
C GLU A 514 29.79 14.56 -38.11
N LEU A 515 28.64 15.13 -37.71
CA LEU A 515 27.78 15.86 -38.64
C LEU A 515 27.35 17.28 -38.25
N PHE A 516 27.77 17.84 -37.10
CA PHE A 516 27.56 19.29 -36.87
C PHE A 516 28.62 19.88 -35.90
N GLU A 517 29.85 20.01 -36.39
CA GLU A 517 30.54 21.31 -36.38
C GLU A 517 30.09 22.05 -37.66
N PRO A 518 29.96 23.39 -37.69
CA PRO A 518 30.90 24.37 -37.11
C PRO A 518 30.16 25.40 -36.22
N CYS A 519 30.76 26.27 -35.40
CA CYS A 519 31.95 27.10 -35.50
C CYS A 519 32.42 27.50 -34.08
N VAL A 520 33.73 27.77 -33.98
CA VAL A 520 34.40 28.89 -33.25
C VAL A 520 33.60 29.63 -32.17
#